data_AF-A0A7Y9JTC5-F1
#
_entry.id   AF-A0A7Y9JTC5-F1
#
_cell.length_a   1.000
_cell.length_b   1.000
_cell.length_c   1.000
_cell.angle_alpha   90.00
_cell.angle_beta   90.00
_cell.angle_gamma   90.00
#
_symmetry.space_group_name_H-M   'P 1'
#
loop_
_entity.id
_entity.type
_entity.pdbx_description
1 polymer ?
#
loop_
_entity_poly.entity_id
_entity_poly.type
_entity_poly.pdbx_seq_one_letter_code
_entity_poly.pdbx_strand_id
1 'polypeptide(L)'
;MGPLAALVRACSPLLLTVVLVGVGTAPAAAVPGGPGGPGGPDPGERHARSVLAAWDEQRAAAWGSGDGAALARLYVAGSGAGRRDRQMLAAWSGRGLRVRGMATHVLALDVVERRPAYRPRLLRLRVTDRLVGAVAVGGGVRRVLPTDRATTRSVVLRRSGGAWRVESVRLLGW
;
A
#
# COMPACT_ATOMS: atom_id res chain seq x y z
N MET A 1 -37.32 27.88 -5.41
CA MET A 1 -36.68 28.73 -4.38
C MET A 1 -36.40 27.85 -3.17
N GLY A 2 -35.13 27.70 -2.79
CA GLY A 2 -34.75 27.07 -1.51
C GLY A 2 -35.09 27.98 -0.31
N PRO A 3 -34.78 27.55 0.93
CA PRO A 3 -33.37 27.43 1.30
C PRO A 3 -32.99 26.13 2.01
N LEU A 4 -31.77 25.70 1.65
CA LEU A 4 -30.89 24.79 2.36
C LEU A 4 -30.35 25.48 3.61
N ALA A 5 -30.42 24.83 4.77
CA ALA A 5 -29.51 25.13 5.89
C ALA A 5 -29.40 23.95 6.88
N ALA A 6 -28.16 23.50 7.05
CA ALA A 6 -27.59 22.85 8.23
C ALA A 6 -28.12 21.47 8.67
N LEU A 7 -27.36 20.42 8.32
CA LEU A 7 -26.59 19.71 9.35
C LEU A 7 -25.32 19.10 8.72
N VAL A 8 -24.27 19.91 8.63
CA VAL A 8 -22.90 19.42 8.45
C VAL A 8 -22.53 18.71 9.75
N ARG A 9 -22.83 17.42 9.85
CA ARG A 9 -22.36 16.59 10.95
C ARG A 9 -21.15 15.82 10.45
N ALA A 10 -19.99 16.30 10.88
CA ALA A 10 -18.66 15.79 10.60
C ALA A 10 -18.62 14.25 10.66
N CYS A 11 -18.40 13.60 9.51
CA CYS A 11 -18.03 12.19 9.47
C CYS A 11 -16.56 12.07 9.85
N SER A 12 -16.31 11.70 11.10
CA SER A 12 -15.01 11.39 11.67
C SER A 12 -14.16 10.51 10.73
N PRO A 13 -12.90 10.90 10.44
CA PRO A 13 -12.00 10.11 9.62
C PRO A 13 -11.31 9.04 10.46
N LEU A 14 -11.68 7.77 10.28
CA LEU A 14 -10.94 6.61 10.80
C LEU A 14 -10.86 5.57 9.67
N LEU A 15 -9.70 5.17 9.14
CA LEU A 15 -8.33 5.19 9.65
C LEU A 15 -7.35 5.72 8.58
N LEU A 16 -6.91 6.96 8.79
CA LEU A 16 -5.56 7.42 8.46
C LEU A 16 -4.90 7.59 9.84
N THR A 17 -3.99 6.70 10.23
CA THR A 17 -3.36 6.84 11.55
C THR A 17 -2.31 7.94 11.49
N VAL A 18 -2.68 9.15 11.92
CA VAL A 18 -1.77 10.26 12.21
C VAL A 18 -1.42 10.19 13.68
N VAL A 19 -0.15 9.98 14.01
CA VAL A 19 0.38 10.21 15.36
C VAL A 19 1.22 11.48 15.37
N LEU A 20 0.94 12.31 16.36
CA LEU A 20 1.55 13.60 16.69
C LEU A 20 2.37 13.41 17.97
N VAL A 21 3.55 14.05 18.03
CA VAL A 21 4.47 14.25 19.18
C VAL A 21 5.36 13.03 19.51
N GLY A 22 6.68 13.15 19.76
CA GLY A 22 7.49 14.33 20.10
C GLY A 22 8.91 14.31 19.52
N VAL A 23 9.50 15.50 19.52
CA VAL A 23 10.85 15.79 19.03
C VAL A 23 11.85 15.12 19.96
N GLY A 24 12.42 14.00 19.51
CA GLY A 24 13.64 13.43 20.07
C GLY A 24 14.73 13.52 19.02
N THR A 25 15.66 14.45 19.18
CA THR A 25 16.90 14.50 18.39
C THR A 25 17.75 13.28 18.72
N ALA A 26 17.76 12.27 17.85
CA ALA A 26 18.70 11.17 17.92
C ALA A 26 19.98 11.52 17.12
N PRO A 27 21.18 11.16 17.61
CA PRO A 27 22.45 11.54 16.99
C PRO A 27 22.73 10.73 15.72
N ALA A 28 23.42 11.36 14.78
CA ALA A 28 23.91 10.74 13.56
C ALA A 28 24.91 9.62 13.91
N ALA A 29 24.51 8.37 13.74
CA ALA A 29 25.42 7.23 13.78
C ALA A 29 26.14 7.13 12.42
N ALA A 30 27.47 7.15 12.49
CA ALA A 30 28.39 7.18 11.37
C ALA A 30 28.20 6.02 10.38
N VAL A 31 28.28 6.35 9.09
CA VAL A 31 28.30 5.41 7.96
C VAL A 31 29.76 5.00 7.72
N PRO A 32 30.14 3.71 7.86
CA PRO A 32 31.38 3.23 7.26
C PRO A 32 31.11 2.98 5.78
N GLY A 33 31.68 3.84 4.93
CA GLY A 33 31.71 3.65 3.49
C GLY A 33 32.66 2.51 3.11
N GLY A 34 32.14 1.52 2.39
CA GLY A 34 32.91 0.56 1.61
C GLY A 34 32.75 0.86 0.11
N PRO A 35 33.80 0.71 -0.72
CA PRO A 35 33.77 1.14 -2.11
C PRO A 35 33.06 0.08 -2.97
N GLY A 36 31.82 0.36 -3.37
CA GLY A 36 31.14 -0.29 -4.48
C GLY A 36 30.68 0.79 -5.46
N GLY A 37 31.28 0.84 -6.65
CA GLY A 37 30.83 1.74 -7.73
C GLY A 37 29.36 1.51 -8.09
N PRO A 38 28.76 2.34 -8.97
CA PRO A 38 27.33 2.30 -9.27
C PRO A 38 26.98 1.08 -10.13
N GLY A 39 27.02 -0.11 -9.54
CA GLY A 39 26.33 -1.28 -10.04
C GLY A 39 24.84 -1.04 -9.84
N GLY A 40 24.06 -1.17 -10.92
CA GLY A 40 22.61 -1.07 -10.83
C GLY A 40 22.02 -2.01 -9.76
N PRO A 41 20.76 -1.79 -9.34
CA PRO A 41 20.15 -2.49 -8.20
C PRO A 41 20.33 -4.01 -8.32
N ASP A 42 20.66 -4.70 -7.23
CA ASP A 42 20.86 -6.16 -7.20
C ASP A 42 19.74 -6.91 -7.97
N PRO A 43 20.04 -7.98 -8.74
CA PRO A 43 19.01 -8.74 -9.46
C PRO A 43 17.82 -9.18 -8.59
N GLY A 44 18.04 -9.49 -7.31
CA GLY A 44 17.01 -9.81 -6.33
C GLY A 44 16.14 -8.60 -5.98
N GLU A 45 16.74 -7.42 -5.82
CA GLU A 45 16.02 -6.15 -5.63
C GLU A 45 15.16 -5.80 -6.85
N ARG A 46 15.70 -5.92 -8.08
CA ARG A 46 14.93 -5.70 -9.31
C ARG A 46 13.71 -6.62 -9.39
N HIS A 47 13.90 -7.90 -9.05
CA HIS A 47 12.80 -8.85 -8.98
C HIS A 47 11.76 -8.48 -7.90
N ALA A 48 12.20 -8.06 -6.72
CA ALA A 48 11.29 -7.64 -5.66
C ALA A 48 10.46 -6.40 -6.07
N ARG A 49 11.09 -5.41 -6.70
CA ARG A 49 10.42 -4.22 -7.25
C ARG A 49 9.38 -4.62 -8.31
N SER A 50 9.72 -5.52 -9.23
CA SER A 50 8.76 -5.95 -10.27
C SER A 50 7.56 -6.70 -9.68
N VAL A 51 7.80 -7.54 -8.65
CA VAL A 51 6.74 -8.26 -7.95
C VAL A 51 5.80 -7.29 -7.22
N LEU A 52 6.36 -6.31 -6.51
CA LEU A 52 5.54 -5.32 -5.79
C LEU A 52 4.75 -4.43 -6.75
N ALA A 53 5.39 -3.94 -7.82
CA ALA A 53 4.73 -3.12 -8.83
C ALA A 53 3.54 -3.85 -9.49
N ALA A 54 3.75 -5.11 -9.91
CA ALA A 54 2.68 -5.92 -10.50
C ALA A 54 1.53 -6.17 -9.51
N TRP A 55 1.82 -6.30 -8.22
CA TRP A 55 0.79 -6.45 -7.19
C TRP A 55 0.01 -5.14 -6.98
N ASP A 56 0.70 -3.99 -6.91
CA ASP A 56 0.09 -2.66 -6.75
C ASP A 56 -0.80 -2.29 -7.95
N GLU A 57 -0.39 -2.64 -9.17
CA GLU A 57 -1.18 -2.43 -10.38
C GLU A 57 -2.50 -3.21 -10.34
N GLN A 58 -2.44 -4.50 -9.99
CA GLN A 58 -3.64 -5.33 -9.84
C GLN A 58 -4.55 -4.80 -8.72
N ARG A 59 -3.96 -4.30 -7.63
CA ARG A 59 -4.71 -3.68 -6.53
C ARG A 59 -5.41 -2.41 -7.01
N ALA A 60 -4.71 -1.54 -7.73
CA ALA A 60 -5.29 -0.33 -8.33
C ALA A 60 -6.44 -0.65 -9.29
N ALA A 61 -6.30 -1.68 -10.13
CA ALA A 61 -7.35 -2.13 -11.02
C ALA A 61 -8.61 -2.59 -10.26
N ALA A 62 -8.45 -3.39 -9.21
CA ALA A 62 -9.57 -3.84 -8.37
C ALA A 62 -10.30 -2.68 -7.68
N TRP A 63 -9.56 -1.67 -7.19
CA TRP A 63 -10.14 -0.44 -6.64
C TRP A 63 -10.86 0.42 -7.69
N GLY A 64 -10.31 0.47 -8.90
CA GLY A 64 -10.88 1.21 -10.03
C GLY A 64 -12.18 0.60 -10.57
N SER A 65 -12.31 -0.73 -10.52
CA SER A 65 -13.51 -1.46 -10.93
C SER A 65 -14.52 -1.69 -9.81
N GLY A 66 -14.08 -1.66 -8.54
CA GLY A 66 -14.91 -2.07 -7.40
C GLY A 66 -14.92 -3.59 -7.17
N ASP A 67 -14.00 -4.34 -7.78
CA ASP A 67 -13.99 -5.81 -7.78
C ASP A 67 -13.36 -6.40 -6.51
N GLY A 68 -14.21 -6.74 -5.54
CA GLY A 68 -13.80 -7.37 -4.29
C GLY A 68 -13.23 -8.79 -4.45
N ALA A 69 -13.60 -9.51 -5.50
CA ALA A 69 -13.09 -10.85 -5.76
C ALA A 69 -11.68 -10.80 -6.35
N ALA A 70 -11.42 -9.89 -7.30
CA ALA A 70 -10.07 -9.59 -7.77
C ALA A 70 -9.18 -9.15 -6.62
N LEU A 71 -9.66 -8.22 -5.78
CA LEU A 71 -8.90 -7.76 -4.62
C LEU A 71 -8.56 -8.91 -3.66
N ALA A 72 -9.50 -9.84 -3.42
CA ALA A 72 -9.26 -10.99 -2.53
C ALA A 72 -8.12 -11.90 -3.02
N ARG A 73 -7.98 -12.11 -4.33
CA ARG A 73 -6.95 -12.99 -4.92
C ARG A 73 -5.52 -12.46 -4.74
N LEU A 74 -5.38 -11.18 -4.43
CA LEU A 74 -4.08 -10.53 -4.17
C LEU A 74 -3.51 -10.84 -2.78
N TYR A 75 -4.31 -11.44 -1.91
CA TYR A 75 -3.93 -11.74 -0.54
C TYR A 75 -3.90 -13.25 -0.28
N VAL A 76 -3.02 -13.68 0.62
CA VAL A 76 -3.09 -15.03 1.18
C VAL A 76 -4.36 -15.16 2.02
N ALA A 77 -5.00 -16.33 1.99
CA ALA A 77 -6.14 -16.64 2.84
C ALA A 77 -5.81 -16.34 4.32
N GLY A 78 -6.72 -15.68 5.02
CA GLY A 78 -6.49 -15.26 6.42
C GLY A 78 -5.65 -13.98 6.59
N SER A 79 -5.16 -13.34 5.52
CA SER A 79 -4.41 -12.07 5.61
C SER A 79 -5.25 -10.97 6.27
N GLY A 80 -4.74 -10.41 7.38
CA GLY A 80 -5.36 -9.28 8.06
C GLY A 80 -5.36 -8.00 7.19
N ALA A 81 -4.32 -7.80 6.37
CA ALA A 81 -4.26 -6.71 5.41
C ALA A 81 -5.38 -6.86 4.36
N GLY A 82 -5.53 -8.07 3.79
CA GLY A 82 -6.58 -8.35 2.82
C GLY A 82 -8.01 -8.23 3.36
N ARG A 83 -8.24 -8.52 4.64
CA ARG A 83 -9.54 -8.25 5.27
C ARG A 83 -9.85 -6.76 5.31
N ARG A 84 -8.91 -5.93 5.78
CA ARG A 84 -9.09 -4.48 5.88
C ARG A 84 -9.27 -3.81 4.52
N ASP A 85 -8.47 -4.20 3.53
CA ASP A 85 -8.54 -3.60 2.19
C ASP A 85 -9.88 -3.90 1.51
N ARG A 86 -10.39 -5.14 1.63
CA ARG A 86 -11.71 -5.51 1.13
C ARG A 86 -12.86 -4.84 1.87
N GLN A 87 -12.77 -4.71 3.19
CA GLN A 87 -13.78 -4.00 3.97
C GLN A 87 -13.86 -2.54 3.54
N MET A 88 -12.70 -1.90 3.28
CA MET A 88 -12.66 -0.54 2.77
C MET A 88 -13.25 -0.47 1.37
N LEU A 89 -12.86 -1.34 0.44
CA LEU A 89 -13.44 -1.39 -0.91
C LEU A 89 -14.96 -1.55 -0.86
N ALA A 90 -15.47 -2.46 -0.03
CA ALA A 90 -16.91 -2.67 0.13
C ALA A 90 -17.63 -1.42 0.67
N ALA A 91 -17.03 -0.69 1.62
CA ALA A 91 -17.59 0.56 2.14
C ALA A 91 -17.65 1.67 1.07
N TRP A 92 -16.66 1.74 0.18
CA TRP A 92 -16.65 2.68 -0.95
C TRP A 92 -17.68 2.28 -2.01
N SER A 93 -17.68 1.01 -2.41
CA SER A 93 -18.63 0.47 -3.40
C SER A 93 -20.08 0.57 -2.91
N GLY A 94 -20.34 0.35 -1.62
CA GLY A 94 -21.67 0.51 -1.01
C GLY A 94 -22.20 1.94 -1.03
N ARG A 95 -21.32 2.93 -1.23
CA ARG A 95 -21.69 4.34 -1.47
C ARG A 95 -21.79 4.69 -2.95
N GLY A 96 -21.71 3.70 -3.84
CA GLY A 96 -21.67 3.89 -5.29
C GLY A 96 -20.36 4.51 -5.81
N LEU A 97 -19.29 4.48 -5.00
CA LEU A 97 -18.01 5.10 -5.34
C LEU A 97 -16.96 4.05 -5.74
N ARG A 98 -16.08 4.44 -6.65
CA ARG A 98 -14.87 3.74 -7.06
C ARG A 98 -13.66 4.66 -6.93
N VAL A 99 -12.46 4.11 -6.79
CA VAL A 99 -11.22 4.90 -6.70
C VAL A 99 -10.36 4.61 -7.90
N ARG A 100 -10.13 5.60 -8.75
CA ARG A 100 -9.32 5.51 -9.98
C ARG A 100 -8.02 6.29 -9.83
N GLY A 101 -7.05 6.00 -10.71
CA GLY A 101 -5.76 6.70 -10.71
C GLY A 101 -4.88 6.42 -9.49
N MET A 102 -5.29 5.47 -8.65
CA MET A 102 -4.53 5.06 -7.47
C MET A 102 -3.18 4.50 -7.90
N ALA A 103 -2.08 5.07 -7.40
CA ALA A 103 -0.74 4.57 -7.62
C ALA A 103 0.06 4.58 -6.31
N THR A 104 0.87 3.55 -6.09
CA THR A 104 1.84 3.50 -5.00
C THR A 104 3.18 4.02 -5.52
N HIS A 105 3.69 5.09 -4.95
CA HIS A 105 5.03 5.58 -5.20
C HIS A 105 5.98 5.00 -4.16
N VAL A 106 6.79 4.03 -4.58
CA VAL A 106 7.86 3.44 -3.75
C VAL A 106 9.06 4.38 -3.70
N LEU A 107 9.35 4.91 -2.52
CA LEU A 107 10.45 5.85 -2.25
C LEU A 107 11.73 5.10 -1.84
N ALA A 108 11.60 4.01 -1.09
CA ALA A 108 12.69 3.12 -0.74
C ALA A 108 12.19 1.68 -0.65
N LEU A 109 13.03 0.71 -1.00
CA LEU A 109 12.74 -0.71 -0.91
C LEU A 109 13.99 -1.47 -0.56
N ASP A 110 13.95 -2.19 0.55
CA ASP A 110 14.98 -3.14 0.97
C ASP A 110 14.42 -4.56 0.96
N VAL A 111 15.19 -5.49 0.38
CA VAL A 111 14.88 -6.92 0.46
C VAL A 111 15.45 -7.46 1.77
N VAL A 112 14.60 -7.64 2.77
CA VAL A 112 14.98 -8.15 4.10
C VAL A 112 15.18 -9.66 4.10
N GLU A 113 14.30 -10.38 3.38
CA GLU A 113 14.38 -11.84 3.26
C GLU A 113 13.91 -12.25 1.86
N ARG A 114 14.68 -13.13 1.22
CA ARG A 114 14.26 -13.82 -0.01
C ARG A 114 14.55 -15.29 0.13
N ARG A 115 13.51 -16.13 0.00
CA ARG A 115 13.70 -17.58 0.04
C ARG A 115 14.04 -18.15 -1.34
N PRO A 116 14.95 -19.14 -1.40
CA PRO A 116 15.34 -19.79 -2.64
C PRO A 116 14.23 -20.67 -3.20
N ALA A 117 14.36 -21.03 -4.48
CA ALA A 117 13.30 -21.68 -5.25
C ALA A 117 12.90 -23.09 -4.78
N TYR A 118 13.78 -23.80 -4.07
CA TYR A 118 13.52 -25.13 -3.50
C TYR A 118 12.69 -25.10 -2.20
N ARG A 119 12.36 -23.92 -1.69
CA ARG A 119 11.41 -23.71 -0.58
C ARG A 119 10.16 -22.99 -1.11
N PRO A 120 9.04 -23.00 -0.37
CA PRO A 120 7.94 -22.09 -0.65
C PRO A 120 8.45 -20.65 -0.74
N ARG A 121 8.30 -20.05 -1.93
CA ARG A 121 8.91 -18.75 -2.23
C ARG A 121 8.27 -17.66 -1.37
N LEU A 122 9.12 -16.86 -0.74
CA LEU A 122 8.76 -15.78 0.15
C LEU A 122 9.66 -14.58 -0.12
N LEU A 123 9.06 -13.39 -0.07
CA LEU A 123 9.75 -12.11 -0.08
C LEU A 123 9.29 -11.32 1.15
N ARG A 124 10.24 -10.88 1.97
CA ARG A 124 10.02 -9.89 3.02
C ARG A 124 10.72 -8.62 2.61
N LEU A 125 9.93 -7.56 2.50
CA LEU A 125 10.38 -6.26 2.05
C LEU A 125 10.19 -5.25 3.18
N ARG A 126 11.15 -4.35 3.36
CA ARG A 126 10.93 -3.08 4.04
C ARG A 126 10.72 -2.04 2.94
N VAL A 127 9.57 -1.41 2.94
CA VAL A 127 9.17 -0.48 1.88
C VAL A 127 8.83 0.85 2.53
N THR A 128 9.38 1.94 2.00
CA THR A 128 8.91 3.29 2.27
C THR A 128 8.15 3.74 1.03
N ASP A 129 6.87 4.02 1.17
CA ASP A 129 6.00 4.36 0.04
C ASP A 129 4.95 5.41 0.42
N ARG A 130 4.25 5.91 -0.61
CA ARG A 130 3.10 6.81 -0.49
C ARG A 130 2.10 6.55 -1.61
N LEU A 131 0.81 6.60 -1.32
CA LEU A 131 -0.30 6.59 -2.27
C LEU A 131 -0.49 7.98 -2.90
N VAL A 132 -0.52 8.01 -4.23
CA VAL A 132 -0.71 9.22 -5.04
C VAL A 132 -1.82 9.03 -6.08
N GLY A 133 -2.30 10.13 -6.65
CA GLY A 133 -3.14 10.13 -7.85
C GLY A 133 -4.58 9.63 -7.70
N ALA A 134 -4.97 9.19 -6.50
CA ALA A 134 -6.28 8.60 -6.27
C ALA A 134 -7.43 9.62 -6.46
N VAL A 135 -8.45 9.23 -7.23
CA VAL A 135 -9.65 10.02 -7.50
C VAL A 135 -10.88 9.16 -7.21
N ALA A 136 -11.73 9.65 -6.31
CA ALA A 136 -13.04 9.09 -6.05
C ALA A 136 -14.02 9.46 -7.18
N VAL A 137 -14.71 8.47 -7.74
CA VAL A 137 -15.69 8.65 -8.81
C VAL A 137 -16.98 7.85 -8.56
N GLY A 138 -18.14 8.44 -8.83
CA GLY A 138 -19.45 7.76 -8.74
C GLY A 138 -20.59 8.69 -8.28
N GLY A 139 -21.83 8.42 -8.68
CA GLY A 139 -23.00 9.23 -8.28
C GLY A 139 -22.90 10.72 -8.62
N GLY A 140 -22.27 11.07 -9.75
CA GLY A 140 -21.98 12.45 -10.13
C GLY A 140 -20.77 13.08 -9.41
N VAL A 141 -20.18 12.39 -8.43
CA VAL A 141 -18.98 12.83 -7.72
C VAL A 141 -17.74 12.50 -8.55
N ARG A 142 -16.85 13.49 -8.66
CA ARG A 142 -15.43 13.30 -9.03
C ARG A 142 -14.58 14.15 -8.09
N ARG A 143 -13.81 13.50 -7.22
CA ARG A 143 -13.02 14.18 -6.18
C ARG A 143 -11.62 13.62 -6.11
N VAL A 144 -10.62 14.49 -6.26
CA VAL A 144 -9.22 14.15 -6.00
C VAL A 144 -9.06 13.88 -4.50
N LEU A 145 -8.46 12.74 -4.17
CA LEU A 145 -8.15 12.38 -2.79
C LEU A 145 -6.79 12.97 -2.40
N PRO A 146 -6.59 13.34 -1.12
CA PRO A 146 -5.29 13.78 -0.65
C PRO A 146 -4.22 12.73 -0.93
N THR A 147 -3.02 13.20 -1.29
CA THR A 147 -1.82 12.34 -1.29
C THR A 147 -1.50 11.98 0.15
N ASP A 148 -1.15 10.72 0.42
CA ASP A 148 -0.76 10.32 1.75
C ASP A 148 0.69 10.74 2.08
N ARG A 149 1.07 10.56 3.34
CA ARG A 149 2.45 10.77 3.79
C ARG A 149 3.27 9.50 3.54
N ALA A 150 4.55 9.71 3.24
CA ALA A 150 5.52 8.62 3.18
C ALA A 150 5.50 7.80 4.48
N THR A 151 5.35 6.49 4.33
CA THR A 151 5.23 5.56 5.47
C THR A 151 6.10 4.33 5.23
N THR A 152 6.77 3.86 6.28
CA THR A 152 7.60 2.65 6.22
C THR A 152 6.82 1.43 6.71
N ARG A 153 6.85 0.34 5.94
CA ARG A 153 6.11 -0.90 6.21
C ARG A 153 6.94 -2.14 5.91
N SER A 154 6.73 -3.19 6.71
CA SER A 154 7.14 -4.55 6.39
C SER A 154 6.05 -5.19 5.54
N VAL A 155 6.37 -5.58 4.31
CA VAL A 155 5.49 -6.32 3.41
C VAL A 155 6.01 -7.75 3.26
N VAL A 156 5.17 -8.74 3.52
CA VAL A 156 5.51 -10.14 3.30
C VAL A 156 4.64 -10.68 2.17
N LEU A 157 5.28 -11.18 1.11
CA LEU A 157 4.64 -11.83 -0.02
C LEU A 157 5.01 -13.30 -0.07
N ARG A 158 4.04 -14.14 -0.45
CA ARG A 158 4.25 -15.57 -0.73
C ARG A 158 3.81 -15.90 -2.14
N ARG A 159 4.55 -16.78 -2.81
CA ARG A 159 4.12 -17.31 -4.11
C ARG A 159 3.18 -18.50 -3.89
N SER A 160 1.97 -18.42 -4.43
CA SER A 160 0.93 -19.43 -4.32
C SER A 160 0.10 -19.49 -5.59
N GLY A 161 -0.12 -20.68 -6.15
CA GLY A 161 -0.86 -20.85 -7.41
C GLY A 161 -0.27 -20.04 -8.57
N GLY A 162 1.07 -20.01 -8.68
CA GLY A 162 1.79 -19.26 -9.71
C GLY A 162 1.97 -17.76 -9.45
N ALA A 163 1.12 -17.14 -8.61
CA ALA A 163 1.10 -15.70 -8.35
C ALA A 163 1.75 -15.32 -7.01
N TRP A 164 2.25 -14.10 -6.91
CA TRP A 164 2.65 -13.49 -5.64
C TRP A 164 1.45 -12.89 -4.95
N ARG A 165 1.27 -13.21 -3.66
CA ARG A 165 0.16 -12.72 -2.83
C ARG A 165 0.71 -12.13 -1.54
N VAL A 166 0.11 -11.04 -1.08
CA VAL A 166 0.46 -10.42 0.19
C VAL A 166 -0.09 -11.26 1.35
N GLU A 167 0.81 -11.68 2.21
CA GLU A 167 0.49 -12.37 3.46
C GLU A 167 0.23 -11.35 4.57
N SER A 168 1.14 -10.39 4.75
CA SER A 168 1.03 -9.37 5.79
C SER A 168 1.64 -8.05 5.38
N VAL A 169 1.08 -6.98 5.94
CA VAL A 169 1.60 -5.62 5.90
C VAL A 169 1.57 -5.09 7.33
N ARG A 170 2.71 -4.59 7.81
CA ARG A 170 2.86 -4.03 9.16
C ARG A 170 3.61 -2.70 9.08
N LEU A 171 3.12 -1.68 9.76
CA LEU A 171 3.85 -0.42 9.90
C LEU A 171 5.15 -0.65 10.68
N LEU A 172 6.20 0.06 10.29
CA LEU A 172 7.49 0.07 10.99
C LEU A 172 7.76 1.50 11.47
N GLY A 173 8.09 1.64 12.76
CA GLY A 173 8.30 2.92 13.42
C GLY A 173 7.06 3.38 14.18
N TRP A 174 7.14 3.29 15.50
CA TRP A 174 6.38 4.09 16.47
C TRP A 174 7.43 4.69 17.41
#